data_AF-A0A4Y2JEG5-F1
#
_entry.id   AF-A0A4Y2JEG5-F1
#
_cell.length_a   1.000
_cell.length_b   1.000
_cell.length_c   1.000
_cell.angle_alpha   90.00
_cell.angle_beta   90.00
_cell.angle_gamma   90.00
#
_symmetry.space_group_name_H-M   'P 1'
#
loop_
_entity.id
_entity.type
_entity.pdbx_description
1 polymer ?
#
loop_
_entity_poly.entity_id
_entity_poly.type
_entity_poly.pdbx_seq_one_letter_code
_entity_poly.pdbx_strand_id
1 'polypeptide(L)'
;MERCYCTKSELELFGPEKIQLAIENSSFVEIHPVASISDSNTIEFQITGLGDAYFDLSHILLNIQAKILKADGTAFTVNDKCGSINYLFNTMFSECHISLNDR
;
A
#
# COMPACT_ATOMS: atom_id res chain seq x y z
N MET A 1 3.60 -15.42 35.36
CA MET A 1 4.35 -14.59 34.38
C MET A 1 3.49 -14.57 33.14
N GLU A 2 2.78 -13.46 32.90
CA GLU A 2 1.88 -13.32 31.75
C GLU A 2 2.68 -13.49 30.45
N ARG A 3 2.24 -14.42 29.61
CA ARG A 3 2.85 -14.63 28.29
C ARG A 3 2.34 -13.53 27.39
N CYS A 4 3.23 -12.69 26.84
CA CYS A 4 2.85 -11.80 25.75
C CYS A 4 2.57 -12.66 24.50
N TYR A 5 1.29 -12.81 24.16
CA TYR A 5 0.83 -13.76 23.14
C TYR A 5 1.16 -13.37 21.70
N CYS A 6 1.66 -12.15 21.49
CA CYS A 6 1.65 -11.52 20.16
C CYS A 6 3.05 -11.19 19.61
N THR A 7 4.13 -11.41 20.36
CA THR A 7 5.48 -11.12 19.86
C THR A 7 6.14 -12.39 19.33
N LYS A 8 6.47 -12.36 18.03
CA LYS A 8 7.25 -13.42 17.39
C LYS A 8 8.64 -13.45 18.04
N SER A 9 8.99 -14.57 18.66
CA SER A 9 10.34 -14.82 19.18
C SER A 9 11.09 -15.63 18.13
N GLU A 10 11.98 -14.99 17.38
CA GLU A 10 12.73 -15.64 16.29
C GLU A 10 13.72 -16.71 16.79
N LEU A 11 13.95 -16.78 18.10
CA LEU A 11 14.86 -17.73 18.76
C LEU A 11 14.16 -18.92 19.43
N GLU A 12 12.82 -18.96 19.43
CA GLU A 12 12.04 -20.00 20.11
C GLU A 12 11.59 -21.10 19.14
N LEU A 13 12.55 -21.88 18.64
CA LEU A 13 12.34 -22.89 17.57
C LEU A 13 11.53 -24.13 18.02
N PHE A 14 11.49 -24.41 19.32
CA PHE A 14 10.85 -25.61 19.87
C PHE A 14 9.60 -25.31 20.72
N GLY A 15 9.18 -24.04 20.77
CA GLY A 15 7.93 -23.65 21.41
C GLY A 15 6.73 -24.02 20.55
N PRO A 16 5.56 -24.30 21.14
CA PRO A 16 4.33 -24.39 20.38
C PRO A 16 4.09 -23.08 19.62
N GLU A 17 3.56 -23.15 18.40
CA GLU A 17 3.23 -21.96 17.63
C GLU A 17 2.31 -21.04 18.44
N LYS A 18 2.69 -19.76 18.50
CA LYS A 18 1.84 -18.75 19.12
C LYS A 18 0.68 -18.45 18.18
N ILE A 19 -0.55 -18.68 18.66
CA ILE A 19 -1.76 -18.30 17.95
C ILE A 19 -2.13 -16.86 18.32
N GLN A 20 -2.40 -16.04 17.31
CA GLN A 20 -2.91 -14.68 17.51
C GLN A 20 -4.38 -14.76 17.94
N LEU A 21 -4.68 -14.26 19.14
CA LEU A 21 -6.03 -14.22 19.73
C LEU A 21 -6.55 -12.79 19.98
N ALA A 22 -5.69 -11.77 19.83
CA ALA A 22 -6.02 -10.40 20.17
C ALA A 22 -6.69 -9.62 19.02
N ILE A 23 -6.51 -10.04 17.77
CA ILE A 23 -7.12 -9.40 16.60
C ILE A 23 -8.40 -10.18 16.26
N GLU A 24 -9.55 -9.54 16.42
CA GLU A 24 -10.85 -10.16 16.13
C GLU A 24 -11.21 -10.08 14.64
N ASN A 25 -10.84 -8.99 13.97
CA ASN A 25 -11.12 -8.76 12.57
C ASN A 25 -10.07 -7.83 11.94
N SER A 26 -9.93 -7.90 10.61
CA SER A 26 -9.11 -6.99 9.81
C SER A 26 -9.85 -6.64 8.52
N SER A 27 -9.71 -5.40 8.06
CA SER A 27 -10.33 -4.92 6.84
C SER A 27 -9.47 -3.85 6.17
N PHE A 28 -9.55 -3.76 4.85
CA PHE A 28 -8.97 -2.64 4.11
C PHE A 28 -9.88 -1.42 4.19
N VAL A 29 -9.27 -0.25 4.38
CA VAL A 29 -9.94 1.05 4.27
C VAL A 29 -9.35 1.76 3.07
N GLU A 30 -10.22 2.21 2.16
CA GLU A 30 -9.79 2.97 0.99
C GLU A 30 -9.61 4.44 1.36
N ILE A 31 -8.44 4.99 1.02
CA ILE A 31 -8.09 6.38 1.27
C ILE A 31 -7.75 7.01 -0.07
N HIS A 32 -8.45 8.09 -0.41
CA HIS A 32 -8.22 8.82 -1.65
C HIS A 32 -7.14 9.90 -1.46
N PRO A 33 -6.47 10.32 -2.55
CA PRO A 33 -5.53 11.43 -2.50
C PRO A 33 -6.19 12.72 -2.00
N VAL A 34 -5.41 13.58 -1.35
CA VAL A 34 -5.87 14.89 -0.82
C VAL A 34 -6.34 15.81 -1.96
N ALA A 35 -5.68 15.72 -3.12
CA ALA A 35 -6.00 16.50 -4.30
C ALA A 35 -6.21 15.61 -5.52
N SER A 36 -6.97 16.11 -6.50
CA SER A 36 -7.10 15.44 -7.80
C SER A 36 -5.73 15.32 -8.48
N ILE A 37 -5.49 14.17 -9.10
CA ILE A 37 -4.28 13.89 -9.86
C ILE A 37 -4.38 14.64 -11.19
N SER A 38 -4.01 15.92 -11.18
CA SER A 38 -3.66 16.71 -12.38
C SER A 38 -2.13 16.66 -12.59
N ASP A 39 -1.55 17.48 -13.47
CA ASP A 39 -0.11 17.51 -13.80
C ASP A 39 0.88 17.78 -12.63
N SER A 40 0.47 17.54 -11.37
CA SER A 40 1.30 17.58 -10.17
C SER A 40 2.25 16.37 -10.11
N ASN A 41 3.51 16.63 -9.78
CA ASN A 41 4.55 15.60 -9.64
C ASN A 41 4.39 14.73 -8.39
N THR A 42 3.53 15.10 -7.43
CA THR A 42 3.42 14.45 -6.12
C THR A 42 1.97 14.10 -5.83
N ILE A 43 1.75 12.87 -5.36
CA ILE A 43 0.45 12.38 -4.89
C ILE A 43 0.52 12.28 -3.36
N GLU A 44 -0.35 13.01 -2.68
CA GLU A 44 -0.38 13.08 -1.22
C GLU A 44 -1.60 12.35 -0.66
N PHE A 45 -1.38 11.56 0.39
CA PHE A 45 -2.42 10.87 1.15
C PHE A 45 -2.34 11.29 2.61
N GLN A 46 -3.47 11.71 3.17
CA GLN A 46 -3.58 12.01 4.59
C GLN A 46 -4.36 10.90 5.28
N ILE A 47 -3.66 10.13 6.12
CA ILE A 47 -4.24 9.01 6.87
C ILE A 47 -4.56 9.47 8.28
N THR A 48 -5.85 9.64 8.59
CA THR A 48 -6.32 10.00 9.94
C THR A 48 -6.55 8.76 10.80
N GLY A 49 -6.35 8.87 12.11
CA GLY A 49 -6.63 7.78 13.06
C GLY A 49 -8.09 7.30 13.00
N LEU A 50 -8.29 5.97 13.04
CA LEU A 50 -9.60 5.32 12.94
C LEU A 50 -10.31 5.13 14.30
N GLY A 51 -9.84 5.82 15.35
CA GLY A 51 -10.41 5.74 16.71
C GLY A 51 -10.10 4.42 17.41
N ASP A 52 -10.87 3.39 17.09
CA ASP A 52 -10.88 2.09 17.79
C ASP A 52 -10.11 1.00 17.04
N ALA A 53 -9.54 1.32 15.87
CA ALA A 53 -8.76 0.41 15.05
C ALA A 53 -7.30 0.84 14.93
N TYR A 54 -6.41 -0.14 14.80
CA TYR A 54 -4.99 0.06 14.53
C TYR A 54 -4.69 -0.18 13.06
N PHE A 55 -3.75 0.59 12.51
CA PHE A 55 -3.23 0.34 11.16
C PHE A 55 -2.17 -0.76 11.19
N ASP A 56 -2.37 -1.77 10.35
CA ASP A 56 -1.31 -2.73 10.04
C ASP A 56 -0.42 -2.16 8.93
N LEU A 57 0.72 -1.60 9.33
CA LEU A 57 1.69 -1.00 8.40
C LEU A 57 2.34 -2.03 7.45
N SER A 58 2.23 -3.34 7.74
CA SER A 58 2.71 -4.38 6.83
C SER A 58 1.75 -4.61 5.66
N HIS A 59 0.50 -4.15 5.77
CA HIS A 59 -0.55 -4.37 4.78
C HIS A 59 -1.09 -3.05 4.22
N ILE A 60 -0.18 -2.19 3.76
CA ILE A 60 -0.51 -0.96 3.03
C ILE A 60 -0.33 -1.21 1.53
N LEU A 61 -1.37 -0.93 0.75
CA LEU A 61 -1.39 -1.12 -0.69
C LEU A 61 -1.72 0.19 -1.39
N LEU A 62 -0.91 0.56 -2.39
CA LEU A 62 -1.23 1.65 -3.30
C LEU A 62 -2.05 1.10 -4.48
N ASN A 63 -3.32 1.49 -4.57
CA ASN A 63 -4.18 1.13 -5.68
C ASN A 63 -4.05 2.14 -6.82
N ILE A 64 -3.77 1.67 -8.04
CA ILE A 64 -3.53 2.53 -9.21
C ILE A 64 -4.49 2.15 -10.32
N GLN A 65 -5.28 3.12 -10.77
CA GLN A 65 -6.09 3.02 -11.97
C GLN A 65 -5.51 3.93 -13.05
N ALA A 66 -5.03 3.34 -14.15
CA ALA A 66 -4.39 4.08 -15.24
C ALA A 66 -4.90 3.63 -16.61
N LYS A 67 -4.90 4.57 -17.57
CA LYS A 67 -5.16 4.30 -18.99
C LYS A 67 -3.89 4.59 -19.78
N ILE A 68 -3.36 3.57 -20.47
CA ILE A 68 -2.17 3.73 -21.31
C ILE A 68 -2.60 4.22 -22.69
N LEU A 69 -1.97 5.30 -23.16
CA LEU A 69 -2.21 5.91 -24.47
C LEU A 69 -0.92 5.89 -25.29
N LYS A 70 -1.04 6.11 -26.60
CA LYS A 70 0.12 6.37 -27.47
C LYS A 70 0.74 7.73 -27.14
N ALA A 71 1.96 7.97 -27.64
CA ALA A 71 2.66 9.24 -27.44
C ALA A 71 1.89 10.47 -27.99
N ASP A 72 0.99 10.26 -28.94
CA ASP A 72 0.11 11.29 -29.51
C ASP A 72 -1.23 11.46 -28.76
N GLY A 73 -1.43 10.74 -27.64
CA GLY A 73 -2.66 10.76 -26.83
C GLY A 73 -3.80 9.89 -27.36
N THR A 74 -3.61 9.18 -28.48
CA THR A 74 -4.64 8.30 -29.03
C THR A 74 -4.65 6.91 -28.36
N ALA A 75 -5.77 6.21 -28.46
CA ALA A 75 -5.90 4.86 -27.94
C ALA A 75 -5.20 3.83 -28.83
N PHE A 76 -4.74 2.73 -28.23
CA PHE A 76 -4.26 1.57 -28.96
C PHE A 76 -5.40 0.85 -29.69
N THR A 77 -5.08 0.29 -30.85
CA THR A 77 -5.95 -0.54 -31.69
C THR A 77 -5.47 -1.99 -31.66
N VAL A 78 -6.28 -2.91 -32.18
CA VAL A 78 -5.95 -4.35 -32.22
C VAL A 78 -4.68 -4.65 -33.02
N ASN A 79 -4.27 -3.76 -33.92
CA ASN A 79 -3.08 -3.93 -34.74
C ASN A 79 -1.79 -3.43 -34.06
N ASP A 80 -1.91 -2.68 -32.96
CA ASP A 80 -0.75 -2.14 -32.26
C ASP A 80 -0.13 -3.21 -31.36
N LYS A 81 1.11 -3.59 -31.65
CA LYS A 81 1.89 -4.51 -30.81
C LYS A 81 2.62 -3.72 -29.72
N CYS A 82 1.93 -3.42 -28.63
CA CYS A 82 2.54 -2.79 -27.45
C CYS A 82 2.27 -3.61 -26.19
N GLY A 83 3.16 -3.50 -25.20
CA GLY A 83 3.00 -4.08 -23.88
C GLY A 83 3.81 -3.29 -22.87
N SER A 84 3.44 -3.36 -21.60
CA SER A 84 4.25 -2.82 -20.53
C SER A 84 5.57 -3.58 -20.44
N ILE A 85 6.66 -2.87 -20.17
CA ILE A 85 7.91 -3.49 -19.75
C ILE A 85 7.79 -3.99 -18.30
N ASN A 86 8.69 -4.88 -17.88
CA ASN A 86 8.72 -5.37 -16.50
C ASN A 86 8.77 -4.21 -15.50
N TYR A 87 8.12 -4.41 -14.34
CA TYR A 87 8.14 -3.48 -13.20
C TYR A 87 7.46 -2.12 -13.41
N LEU A 88 6.49 -2.01 -14.33
CA LEU A 88 5.75 -0.75 -14.62
C LEU A 88 5.35 0.05 -13.38
N PHE A 89 4.77 -0.58 -12.35
CA PHE A 89 4.35 0.12 -11.13
C PHE A 89 5.53 0.53 -10.24
N ASN A 90 6.59 -0.27 -10.20
CA ASN A 90 7.76 0.01 -9.37
C ASN A 90 8.63 1.12 -9.96
N THR A 91 8.56 1.35 -11.27
CA THR A 91 9.30 2.43 -11.95
C THR A 91 8.46 3.70 -12.14
N MET A 92 7.18 3.70 -11.74
CA MET A 92 6.28 4.84 -11.90
C MET A 92 6.59 5.98 -10.92
N PHE A 93 7.14 5.66 -9.74
CA PHE A 93 7.42 6.62 -8.68
C PHE A 93 8.92 6.69 -8.41
N SER A 94 9.47 7.90 -8.33
CA SER A 94 10.88 8.13 -8.01
C SER A 94 11.19 8.03 -6.52
N GLU A 95 10.22 8.39 -5.67
CA GLU A 95 10.37 8.46 -4.23
C GLU A 95 9.04 8.24 -3.51
N CYS A 96 9.11 7.79 -2.27
CA CYS A 96 7.97 7.67 -1.36
C CYS A 96 8.41 8.20 0.00
N HIS A 97 7.72 9.24 0.50
CA HIS A 97 7.98 9.82 1.80
C HIS A 97 6.86 9.43 2.76
N ILE A 98 7.23 8.99 3.97
CA ILE A 98 6.29 8.60 5.01
C ILE A 98 6.68 9.38 6.28
N SER A 99 5.75 10.17 6.78
CA SER A 99 5.89 10.93 8.03
C SER A 99 4.79 10.56 9.01
N LEU A 100 5.10 10.62 10.30
CA LEU A 100 4.14 10.39 11.38
C LEU A 100 4.08 11.62 12.28
N ASN A 101 2.89 12.17 12.49
CA ASN A 101 2.68 13.42 13.25
C ASN A 101 3.50 14.60 12.72
N ASP A 102 3.52 14.77 11.40
CA ASP A 102 4.23 15.85 10.70
C ASP A 102 5.74 15.92 11.00
N ARG A 103 6.36 14.74 11.18
CA ARG A 103 7.79 14.56 11.44
C ARG A 103 8.41 13.49 10.57
#